data_AF-A0A5N9EEI2-F1
#
_entry.id   AF-A0A5N9EEI2-F1
#
_cell.length_a   1.000
_cell.length_b   1.000
_cell.length_c   1.000
_cell.angle_alpha   90.00
_cell.angle_beta   90.00
_cell.angle_gamma   90.00
#
_symmetry.space_group_name_H-M   'P 1'
#
loop_
_entity.id
_entity.type
_entity.pdbx_description
1 polymer ?
#
loop_
_entity_poly.entity_id
_entity_poly.type
_entity_poly.pdbx_seq_one_letter_code
_entity_poly.pdbx_strand_id
1 'polypeptide(L)'
;MKSNNRLTLTIRNREHLVSNISSLLRTLQAAVRESGDNIVEKSQKEKIVLVLRPTTDKQNCIYSFSFRSKGDFDSNKHAEKIFTSFIGRVDKEINSSTQKTLWGTSVKSIKETEGDTTNNRLRLFLSDFSRLGIARLEFQNKKFILKDGNILSSYR
;
A
#
# COMPACT_ATOMS: atom_id res chain seq x y z
N MET A 1 -0.35 -22.46 -11.02
CA MET A 1 -0.49 -21.80 -9.70
C MET A 1 -1.45 -20.64 -9.84
N LYS A 2 -2.54 -20.56 -9.04
CA LYS A 2 -3.43 -19.38 -9.06
C LYS A 2 -2.61 -18.17 -8.60
N SER A 3 -2.35 -17.19 -9.47
CA SER A 3 -1.75 -15.94 -9.02
C SER A 3 -2.73 -15.26 -8.06
N ASN A 4 -2.37 -15.20 -6.79
CA ASN A 4 -3.12 -14.39 -5.84
C ASN A 4 -2.62 -12.95 -6.02
N ASN A 5 -3.16 -12.26 -7.04
CA ASN A 5 -2.90 -10.84 -7.29
C ASN A 5 -3.57 -10.01 -6.19
N ARG A 6 -2.97 -10.06 -4.99
CA ARG A 6 -3.46 -9.45 -3.76
C ARG A 6 -2.38 -8.57 -3.17
N LEU A 7 -2.70 -7.30 -2.96
CA LEU A 7 -1.89 -6.41 -2.16
C LEU A 7 -2.08 -6.76 -0.69
N THR A 8 -0.98 -6.95 0.04
CA THR A 8 -1.02 -7.36 1.44
C THR A 8 -0.36 -6.31 2.32
N LEU A 9 -1.04 -5.93 3.39
CA LEU A 9 -0.54 -5.06 4.44
C LEU A 9 -0.50 -5.86 5.75
N THR A 10 0.70 -6.05 6.28
CA THR A 10 0.93 -6.68 7.58
C THR A 10 1.30 -5.59 8.58
N ILE A 11 0.60 -5.52 9.71
CA ILE A 11 0.88 -4.57 10.78
C ILE A 11 1.20 -5.38 12.03
N ARG A 12 2.30 -5.06 12.71
CA ARG A 12 2.59 -5.68 14.01
C ARG A 12 1.54 -5.22 15.02
N ASN A 13 0.91 -6.18 15.67
CA ASN A 13 -0.09 -5.99 16.71
C ASN A 13 0.59 -5.35 17.93
N ARG A 14 0.46 -4.03 18.00
CA ARG A 14 0.72 -3.18 19.18
C ARG A 14 -0.60 -2.47 19.50
N GLU A 15 -0.67 -1.78 20.62
CA GLU A 15 -1.78 -0.87 20.91
C GLU A 15 -1.79 0.28 19.89
N HIS A 16 -2.41 0.02 18.73
CA HIS A 16 -2.73 1.05 17.76
C HIS A 16 -4.14 1.53 18.06
N LEU A 17 -4.32 2.85 18.08
CA LEU A 17 -5.68 3.41 18.11
C LEU A 17 -6.43 2.91 16.87
N VAL A 18 -7.65 2.38 17.07
CA VAL A 18 -8.52 1.87 15.99
C VAL A 18 -8.72 2.93 14.90
N SER A 19 -8.75 4.21 15.27
CA SER A 19 -8.81 5.36 14.37
C SER A 19 -7.63 5.41 13.39
N ASN A 20 -6.41 5.09 13.83
CA ASN A 20 -5.21 5.11 13.00
C ASN A 20 -5.25 4.00 11.95
N ILE A 21 -5.65 2.78 12.34
CA ILE A 21 -5.83 1.67 11.40
C ILE A 21 -6.93 2.00 10.39
N SER A 22 -8.05 2.55 10.85
CA SER A 22 -9.15 2.95 9.97
C SER A 22 -8.75 4.04 8.97
N SER A 23 -7.98 5.05 9.40
CA SER A 23 -7.43 6.07 8.51
C SER A 23 -6.52 5.45 7.45
N LEU A 24 -5.55 4.63 7.88
CA LEU A 24 -4.60 3.95 7.01
C LEU A 24 -5.29 3.10 5.93
N LEU A 25 -6.29 2.31 6.32
CA LEU A 25 -7.01 1.44 5.37
C LEU A 25 -7.80 2.27 4.35
N ARG A 26 -8.38 3.40 4.78
CA ARG A 26 -9.11 4.32 3.89
C ARG A 26 -8.17 5.03 2.92
N THR A 27 -7.03 5.55 3.39
CA THR A 27 -6.04 6.23 2.55
C THR A 27 -5.38 5.26 1.58
N LEU A 28 -5.08 4.03 2.01
CA LEU A 28 -4.60 2.96 1.13
C LEU A 28 -5.60 2.63 0.02
N GLN A 29 -6.87 2.40 0.35
CA GLN A 29 -7.90 2.14 -0.66
C GLN A 29 -8.03 3.29 -1.67
N ALA A 30 -7.99 4.54 -1.19
CA ALA A 30 -8.08 5.72 -2.04
C ALA A 30 -6.88 5.84 -2.99
N ALA A 31 -5.66 5.61 -2.49
CA ALA A 31 -4.43 5.68 -3.28
C ALA A 31 -4.34 4.57 -4.34
N VAL A 32 -4.82 3.36 -4.02
CA VAL A 32 -4.91 2.26 -5.00
C VAL A 32 -5.91 2.60 -6.11
N ARG A 33 -7.09 3.14 -5.77
CA ARG A 33 -8.10 3.53 -6.78
C ARG A 33 -7.55 4.57 -7.75
N GLU A 34 -6.93 5.61 -7.22
CA GLU A 34 -6.31 6.67 -8.04
C GLU A 34 -5.21 6.13 -8.96
N SER A 35 -4.49 5.09 -8.52
CA SER A 35 -3.49 4.43 -9.37
C SER A 35 -4.13 3.62 -10.51
N GLY A 36 -5.38 3.21 -10.38
CA GLY A 36 -6.16 2.53 -11.42
C GLY A 36 -6.85 3.49 -12.39
N ASP A 37 -7.31 4.66 -11.92
CA ASP A 37 -7.97 5.69 -12.75
C ASP A 37 -7.07 6.15 -13.91
N ASN A 38 -5.74 6.12 -13.73
CA ASN A 38 -4.76 6.49 -14.74
C ASN A 38 -4.44 5.38 -15.77
N ILE A 39 -4.96 4.15 -15.59
CA ILE A 39 -4.60 2.99 -16.42
C ILE A 39 -5.77 2.49 -17.27
N VAL A 40 -7.02 2.68 -16.81
CA VAL A 40 -8.18 2.08 -17.46
C VAL A 40 -9.10 3.17 -17.98
N GLU A 41 -9.17 3.31 -19.30
CA GLU A 41 -10.17 4.13 -19.98
C GLU A 41 -11.57 3.66 -19.56
N LYS A 42 -12.20 4.39 -18.62
CA LYS A 42 -13.62 4.28 -18.26
C LYS A 42 -14.14 2.86 -18.01
N SER A 43 -13.38 1.94 -17.40
CA SER A 43 -14.01 0.73 -16.85
C SER A 43 -14.86 1.12 -15.64
N GLN A 44 -15.93 0.36 -15.43
CA GLN A 44 -16.88 0.57 -14.35
C GLN A 44 -16.13 0.82 -13.04
N LYS A 45 -16.61 1.74 -12.19
CA LYS A 45 -16.01 2.02 -10.87
C LYS A 45 -16.01 0.75 -10.01
N GLU A 46 -15.02 -0.13 -10.22
CA GLU A 46 -14.99 -1.45 -9.63
C GLU A 46 -14.53 -1.33 -8.17
N LYS A 47 -15.28 -1.99 -7.28
CA LYS A 47 -15.06 -1.87 -5.84
C LYS A 47 -13.86 -2.74 -5.43
N ILE A 48 -12.79 -2.09 -5.00
CA ILE A 48 -11.74 -2.74 -4.19
C ILE A 48 -12.41 -3.34 -2.94
N VAL A 49 -12.20 -4.63 -2.73
CA VAL A 49 -12.65 -5.34 -1.53
C VAL A 49 -11.45 -5.54 -0.62
N LEU A 50 -11.61 -5.06 0.61
CA LEU A 50 -10.73 -5.41 1.72
C LEU A 50 -11.18 -6.74 2.31
N VAL A 51 -10.28 -7.72 2.30
CA VAL A 51 -10.44 -9.00 2.98
C VAL A 51 -9.45 -9.05 4.13
N LEU A 52 -9.95 -8.96 5.36
CA LEU A 52 -9.14 -9.26 6.53
C LEU A 52 -8.77 -10.74 6.49
N ARG A 53 -7.49 -11.07 6.57
CA ARG A 53 -7.08 -12.46 6.74
C ARG A 53 -6.94 -12.73 8.23
N PRO A 54 -7.76 -13.63 8.82
CA PRO A 54 -7.49 -14.11 10.15
C PRO A 54 -6.12 -14.82 10.13
N THR A 55 -5.29 -14.48 11.09
CA THR A 55 -3.97 -15.08 11.27
C THR A 55 -3.92 -15.72 12.65
N THR A 56 -3.29 -16.90 12.71
CA THR A 56 -3.00 -17.58 13.98
C THR A 56 -1.92 -16.87 14.77
N ASP A 57 -1.12 -16.03 14.10
CA ASP A 57 -0.13 -15.17 14.73
C ASP A 57 -0.80 -13.98 15.42
N LYS A 58 -0.88 -14.05 16.75
CA LYS A 58 -1.40 -12.97 17.60
C LYS A 58 -0.56 -11.68 17.54
N GLN A 59 0.66 -11.75 17.03
CA GLN A 59 1.56 -10.60 16.94
C GLN A 59 1.38 -9.77 15.68
N ASN A 60 0.59 -10.22 14.70
CA ASN A 60 0.43 -9.53 13.43
C ASN A 60 -1.04 -9.48 12.99
N CYS A 61 -1.42 -8.40 12.32
CA CYS A 61 -2.70 -8.26 11.63
C CYS A 61 -2.44 -8.17 10.13
N ILE A 62 -3.07 -9.06 9.35
CA ILE A 62 -2.86 -9.16 7.90
C ILE A 62 -4.13 -8.73 7.16
N TYR A 63 -4.00 -7.66 6.38
CA TYR A 63 -5.03 -7.12 5.51
C TYR A 63 -4.70 -7.46 4.06
N SER A 64 -5.60 -8.16 3.36
CA SER A 64 -5.46 -8.44 1.93
C SER A 64 -6.47 -7.65 1.12
N PHE A 65 -6.00 -6.97 0.09
CA PHE A 65 -6.84 -6.23 -0.85
C PHE A 65 -6.94 -7.00 -2.15
N SER A 66 -8.16 -7.07 -2.70
CA SER A 66 -8.45 -7.73 -3.97
C SER A 66 -9.60 -7.03 -4.67
N PHE A 67 -9.74 -7.26 -5.97
CA PHE A 67 -10.89 -6.80 -6.74
C PHE A 67 -11.96 -7.88 -6.77
N ARG A 68 -13.23 -7.48 -6.65
CA ARG A 68 -14.35 -8.41 -6.80
C ARG A 68 -14.55 -8.70 -8.29
N SER A 69 -14.48 -9.97 -8.68
CA SER A 69 -14.94 -10.39 -10.01
C SER A 69 -16.47 -10.27 -10.07
N LYS A 70 -16.98 -9.62 -11.11
CA LYS A 70 -18.41 -9.60 -11.49
C LYS A 70 -18.51 -9.86 -12.99
N GLY A 71 -19.31 -10.85 -13.39
CA GLY A 71 -19.47 -11.22 -14.80
C GLY A 71 -18.15 -11.71 -15.42
N ASP A 72 -17.92 -11.39 -16.70
CA ASP A 72 -16.72 -11.77 -17.46
C ASP A 72 -15.47 -10.94 -17.13
N PHE A 73 -15.50 -10.17 -16.05
CA PHE A 73 -14.39 -9.33 -15.62
C PHE A 73 -13.25 -10.17 -15.03
N ASP A 74 -12.11 -10.15 -15.71
CA ASP A 74 -10.85 -10.69 -15.20
C ASP A 74 -10.27 -9.77 -14.11
N SER A 75 -10.72 -10.02 -12.89
CA SER A 75 -10.28 -9.30 -11.69
C SER A 75 -8.80 -9.51 -11.38
N ASN A 76 -8.21 -10.63 -11.80
CA ASN A 76 -6.81 -10.92 -11.52
C ASN A 76 -5.90 -10.06 -12.39
N LYS A 77 -6.19 -9.95 -13.69
CA LYS A 77 -5.44 -9.09 -14.61
C LYS A 77 -5.55 -7.62 -14.25
N HIS A 78 -6.73 -7.17 -13.82
CA HIS A 78 -6.93 -5.79 -13.35
C HIS A 78 -6.21 -5.52 -12.03
N ALA A 79 -6.33 -6.42 -11.06
CA ALA A 79 -5.61 -6.33 -9.80
C ALA A 79 -4.10 -6.21 -10.04
N GLU A 80 -3.55 -7.01 -10.95
CA GLU A 80 -2.14 -6.98 -11.30
C GLU A 80 -1.69 -5.62 -11.82
N LYS A 81 -2.36 -5.10 -12.83
CA LYS A 81 -2.02 -3.79 -13.43
C LYS A 81 -2.08 -2.67 -12.38
N ILE A 82 -3.17 -2.60 -11.62
CA ILE A 82 -3.39 -1.52 -10.66
C ILE A 82 -2.41 -1.62 -9.49
N PHE A 83 -2.24 -2.80 -8.90
CA PHE A 83 -1.32 -2.98 -7.78
C PHE A 83 0.14 -2.81 -8.19
N THR A 84 0.53 -3.24 -9.41
CA THR A 84 1.87 -3.00 -9.95
C THR A 84 2.14 -1.50 -10.09
N SER A 85 1.19 -0.75 -10.68
CA SER A 85 1.30 0.70 -10.81
C SER A 85 1.37 1.41 -9.46
N PHE A 86 0.47 1.06 -8.53
CA PHE A 86 0.46 1.61 -7.18
C PHE A 86 1.78 1.40 -6.46
N ILE A 87 2.31 0.17 -6.48
CA ILE A 87 3.58 -0.17 -5.84
C ILE A 87 4.76 0.52 -6.54
N GLY A 88 4.70 0.70 -7.87
CA GLY A 88 5.66 1.50 -8.61
C GLY A 88 5.67 2.96 -8.17
N ARG A 89 4.50 3.55 -7.93
CA ARG A 89 4.39 4.92 -7.38
C ARG A 89 4.93 5.03 -5.95
N VAL A 90 4.60 4.05 -5.09
CA VAL A 90 5.16 3.96 -3.72
C VAL A 90 6.68 3.90 -3.76
N ASP A 91 7.24 3.04 -4.61
CA ASP A 91 8.69 2.91 -4.77
C ASP A 91 9.33 4.23 -5.23
N LYS A 92 8.73 4.87 -6.23
CA LYS A 92 9.21 6.15 -6.75
C LYS A 92 9.23 7.22 -5.66
N GLU A 93 8.15 7.37 -4.88
CA GLU A 93 8.07 8.40 -3.82
C GLU A 93 9.10 8.13 -2.70
N ILE A 94 9.27 6.87 -2.28
CA ILE A 94 10.25 6.49 -1.26
C ILE A 94 11.68 6.71 -1.76
N ASN A 95 11.97 6.37 -3.01
CA ASN A 95 13.32 6.48 -3.58
C ASN A 95 13.67 7.89 -4.06
N SER A 96 12.68 8.74 -4.36
CA SER A 96 12.88 10.16 -4.67
C SER A 96 13.24 10.99 -3.44
N SER A 97 13.10 10.42 -2.25
CA SER A 97 13.39 11.11 -1.00
C SER A 97 14.89 11.31 -0.81
N THR A 98 15.28 12.51 -0.36
CA THR A 98 16.68 12.94 -0.26
C THR A 98 17.40 12.44 0.99
N GLN A 99 16.67 12.12 2.08
CA GLN A 99 17.27 11.67 3.34
C GLN A 99 17.25 10.14 3.47
N LYS A 100 18.35 9.51 3.04
CA LYS A 100 18.63 8.09 3.28
C LYS A 100 19.43 7.94 4.57
N THR A 101 19.05 6.96 5.38
CA THR A 101 19.81 6.52 6.55
C THR A 101 20.52 5.20 6.23
N LEU A 102 21.41 4.75 7.12
CA LEU A 102 22.03 3.42 7.04
C LEU A 102 21.02 2.27 7.09
N TRP A 103 19.77 2.56 7.49
CA TRP A 103 18.71 1.57 7.71
C TRP A 103 17.54 1.74 6.74
N GLY A 104 17.68 2.55 5.70
CA GLY A 104 16.67 2.78 4.65
C GLY A 104 16.29 4.25 4.50
N THR A 105 15.17 4.51 3.83
CA THR A 105 14.65 5.88 3.67
C THR A 105 13.98 6.32 4.97
N SER A 106 14.35 7.49 5.47
CA SER A 106 13.69 8.09 6.65
C SER A 106 12.23 8.41 6.33
N VAL A 107 11.29 8.09 7.22
CA VAL A 107 9.89 8.49 7.00
C VAL A 107 9.67 10.00 7.05
N LYS A 108 10.58 10.75 7.69
CA LYS A 108 10.46 12.21 7.82
C LYS A 108 10.57 12.90 6.47
N SER A 109 11.41 12.39 5.58
CA SER A 109 11.69 12.99 4.28
C SER A 109 10.64 12.68 3.21
N ILE A 110 9.63 11.86 3.53
CA ILE A 110 8.43 11.67 2.69
C ILE A 110 7.45 12.84 2.86
N LYS A 111 7.56 13.62 3.94
CA LYS A 111 6.66 14.74 4.23
C LYS A 111 7.04 16.06 3.54
N GLU A 112 8.26 16.18 3.01
CA GLU A 112 8.86 17.47 2.64
C GLU A 112 8.66 17.91 1.17
N THR A 113 8.10 17.09 0.29
CA THR A 113 7.93 17.46 -1.14
C THR A 113 6.63 18.23 -1.40
N GLU A 114 6.49 19.44 -0.87
CA GLU A 114 5.42 20.37 -1.26
C GLU A 114 5.56 20.73 -2.75
N GLY A 115 4.62 20.33 -3.61
CA GLY A 115 4.69 20.74 -5.02
C GLY A 115 3.72 20.08 -6.01
N ASP A 116 3.22 18.87 -5.73
CA ASP A 116 2.41 18.14 -6.72
C ASP A 116 1.06 17.68 -6.15
N THR A 117 0.00 18.41 -6.48
CA THR A 117 -1.39 18.19 -6.02
C THR A 117 -2.00 16.90 -6.57
N THR A 118 -1.42 16.33 -7.63
CA THR A 118 -1.83 15.09 -8.29
C THR A 118 -1.55 13.81 -7.47
N ASN A 119 -0.76 13.93 -6.40
CA ASN A 119 -0.24 12.79 -5.62
C ASN A 119 -0.76 12.74 -4.16
N ASN A 120 -1.82 13.50 -3.86
CA ASN A 120 -2.28 13.73 -2.49
C ASN A 120 -2.64 12.42 -1.75
N ARG A 121 -3.34 11.48 -2.39
CA ARG A 121 -3.80 10.24 -1.72
C ARG A 121 -2.66 9.29 -1.41
N LEU A 122 -1.68 9.15 -2.31
CA LEU A 122 -0.47 8.36 -2.07
C LEU A 122 0.30 8.89 -0.86
N ARG A 123 0.45 10.22 -0.76
CA ARG A 123 1.14 10.87 0.35
C ARG A 123 0.39 10.75 1.67
N LEU A 124 -0.93 10.89 1.66
CA LEU A 124 -1.77 10.64 2.83
C LEU A 124 -1.60 9.19 3.31
N PHE A 125 -1.59 8.22 2.38
CA PHE A 125 -1.29 6.83 2.71
C PHE A 125 0.11 6.67 3.31
N LEU A 126 1.15 7.23 2.71
CA LEU A 126 2.52 7.10 3.22
C LEU A 126 2.71 7.80 4.58
N SER A 127 2.02 8.91 4.80
CA SER A 127 1.98 9.60 6.10
C SER A 127 1.33 8.73 7.15
N ASP A 128 0.17 8.12 6.88
CA ASP A 128 -0.48 7.17 7.79
C ASP A 128 0.36 5.92 8.01
N PHE A 129 0.99 5.40 6.94
CA PHE A 129 1.88 4.24 7.00
C PHE A 129 3.09 4.53 7.89
N SER A 130 3.71 5.71 7.76
CA SER A 130 4.87 6.12 8.56
C SER A 130 4.63 6.22 10.06
N ARG A 131 3.37 6.39 10.48
CA ARG A 131 2.98 6.47 11.89
C ARG A 131 2.90 5.09 12.55
N LEU A 132 2.97 4.01 11.76
CA LEU A 132 3.02 2.66 12.28
C LEU A 132 4.42 2.38 12.84
N GLY A 133 4.51 1.59 13.91
CA GLY A 133 5.81 1.20 14.45
C GLY A 133 6.55 0.20 13.57
N ILE A 134 5.87 -0.91 13.23
CA ILE A 134 6.40 -1.97 12.37
C ILE A 134 5.27 -2.42 11.44
N ALA A 135 5.51 -2.31 10.14
CA ALA A 135 4.54 -2.69 9.11
C ALA A 135 5.23 -3.16 7.84
N ARG A 136 4.51 -3.93 7.02
CA ARG A 136 4.97 -4.40 5.72
C ARG A 136 3.87 -4.26 4.70
N LEU A 137 4.16 -3.57 3.60
CA LEU A 137 3.32 -3.54 2.40
C LEU A 137 3.97 -4.43 1.34
N GLU A 138 3.23 -5.35 0.74
CA GLU A 138 3.78 -6.27 -0.24
C GLU A 138 2.81 -6.58 -1.39
N PHE A 139 3.37 -6.74 -2.58
CA PHE A 139 2.69 -7.22 -3.76
C PHE A 139 3.71 -7.91 -4.66
N GLN A 140 3.43 -9.17 -5.03
CA GLN A 140 4.35 -10.01 -5.82
C GLN A 140 5.77 -10.02 -5.22
N ASN A 141 6.79 -9.65 -6.00
CA ASN A 141 8.20 -9.61 -5.61
C ASN A 141 8.63 -8.34 -4.89
N LYS A 142 7.73 -7.35 -4.73
CA LYS A 142 8.05 -6.06 -4.12
C LYS A 142 7.50 -5.98 -2.70
N LYS A 143 8.35 -5.56 -1.77
CA LYS A 143 7.98 -5.29 -0.38
C LYS A 143 8.59 -4.00 0.14
N PHE A 144 7.81 -3.28 0.94
CA PHE A 144 8.26 -2.14 1.73
C PHE A 144 8.08 -2.47 3.21
N ILE A 145 9.18 -2.45 3.95
CA ILE A 145 9.21 -2.78 5.37
C ILE A 145 9.46 -1.49 6.13
N LEU A 146 8.50 -1.09 6.95
CA LEU A 146 8.66 -0.03 7.93
C LEU A 146 9.14 -0.63 9.24
N LYS A 147 10.26 -0.13 9.73
CA LYS A 147 10.81 -0.49 11.02
C LYS A 147 11.59 0.70 11.58
N ASP A 148 11.34 1.03 12.84
CA ASP A 148 12.08 2.06 13.58
C ASP A 148 12.17 3.40 12.82
N GLY A 149 11.06 3.82 12.20
CA GLY A 149 10.97 5.08 11.45
C GLY A 149 11.71 5.10 10.10
N ASN A 150 12.14 3.93 9.59
CA ASN A 150 12.80 3.80 8.31
C ASN A 150 12.03 2.82 7.42
N ILE A 151 11.99 3.12 6.11
CA ILE A 151 11.40 2.26 5.10
C ILE A 151 12.50 1.61 4.27
N LEU A 152 12.48 0.28 4.24
CA LEU A 152 13.34 -0.57 3.42
C LEU A 152 12.54 -1.11 2.25
N SER A 153 12.94 -0.79 1.03
CA SER A 153 12.45 -1.42 -0.19
C SER A 153 13.27 -2.68 -0.48
N SER A 154 12.60 -3.76 -0.88
CA SER A 154 13.28 -4.99 -1.29
C SER A 154 12.52 -5.67 -2.42
N TYR A 155 13.32 -6.20 -3.33
CA TYR A 155 12.92 -6.99 -4.48
C TYR A 155 13.39 -8.43 -4.22
N ARG A 156 12.50 -9.42 -4.29
CA ARG A 156 12.85 -10.84 -4.18
C ARG A 156 12.23 -11.65 -5.30
#